data_AF-A0A9W7SJY6-F1
#
_entry.id   AF-A0A9W7SJY6-F1
#
_cell.length_a   1.000
_cell.length_b   1.000
_cell.length_c   1.000
_cell.angle_alpha   90.00
_cell.angle_beta   90.00
_cell.angle_gamma   90.00
#
_symmetry.space_group_name_H-M   'P 1'
#
loop_
_entity.id
_entity.type
_entity.pdbx_description
1 polymer ?
#
loop_
_entity_poly.entity_id
_entity_poly.type
_entity_poly.pdbx_seq_one_letter_code
_entity_poly.pdbx_strand_id
1 'polypeptide(L)'
;VSGASRLGYALVPLVLGHVVVNRAIPGGWPGGQSNVNLSYVGHAFARHPVVSWVGFAALIGVGVFHVTWGWARWLGWMPEQVPGSGGERGVRKRRRWCVINGVAAAVTGLWMAGGIGVIGREGEAPGYVGRMYDEMYRRIPVVGRWM
;
A
#
# COMPACT_ATOMS: atom_id res chain seq x y z
N VAL A 1 -20.02 -8.65 8.24
CA VAL A 1 -19.00 -7.62 7.93
C VAL A 1 -19.02 -7.27 6.45
N SER A 2 -18.95 -5.98 6.09
CA SER A 2 -18.93 -5.54 4.67
C SER A 2 -17.55 -5.74 4.03
N GLY A 3 -17.46 -5.74 2.69
CA GLY A 3 -16.17 -5.81 1.97
C GLY A 3 -15.22 -4.67 2.35
N ALA A 4 -15.74 -3.43 2.44
CA ALA A 4 -14.96 -2.27 2.88
C ALA A 4 -14.43 -2.44 4.32
N SER A 5 -15.23 -3.04 5.22
CA SER A 5 -14.80 -3.34 6.59
C SER A 5 -13.69 -4.41 6.62
N ARG A 6 -13.78 -5.46 5.81
CA ARG A 6 -12.73 -6.49 5.69
C ARG A 6 -11.41 -5.88 5.21
N LEU A 7 -11.47 -5.02 4.19
CA LEU A 7 -10.30 -4.27 3.71
C LEU A 7 -9.74 -3.36 4.80
N GLY A 8 -10.59 -2.70 5.59
CA GLY A 8 -10.16 -1.87 6.71
C GLY A 8 -9.39 -2.67 7.77
N TYR A 9 -9.90 -3.83 8.16
CA TYR A 9 -9.18 -4.72 9.09
C TYR A 9 -7.84 -5.21 8.51
N ALA A 10 -7.80 -5.55 7.22
CA ALA A 10 -6.56 -5.93 6.54
C ALA A 10 -5.56 -4.76 6.43
N LEU A 11 -6.04 -3.52 6.34
CA LEU A 11 -5.21 -2.33 6.23
C LEU A 11 -4.48 -1.97 7.53
N VAL A 12 -5.05 -2.33 8.70
CA VAL A 12 -4.44 -2.04 10.02
C VAL A 12 -3.00 -2.55 10.13
N PRO A 13 -2.70 -3.85 9.95
CA PRO A 13 -1.32 -4.33 10.05
C PRO A 13 -0.41 -3.76 8.96
N LEU A 14 -0.94 -3.46 7.77
CA LEU A 14 -0.17 -2.88 6.66
C LEU A 14 0.29 -1.45 6.98
N VAL A 15 -0.61 -0.62 7.51
CA VAL A 15 -0.28 0.75 7.93
C VAL A 15 0.64 0.74 9.15
N LEU A 16 0.41 -0.15 10.12
CA LEU A 16 1.32 -0.29 11.26
C LEU A 16 2.72 -0.69 10.81
N GLY A 17 2.83 -1.67 9.90
CA GLY A 17 4.10 -2.06 9.30
C GLY A 17 4.78 -0.87 8.59
N HIS A 18 4.01 -0.11 7.79
CA HIS A 18 4.52 1.09 7.13
C HIS A 18 5.07 2.12 8.13
N VAL A 19 4.35 2.39 9.23
CA VAL A 19 4.78 3.31 10.29
C VAL A 19 6.02 2.78 11.01
N VAL A 20 6.09 1.49 11.31
CA VAL A 20 7.26 0.89 11.98
C VAL A 20 8.51 1.06 11.11
N VAL A 21 8.42 0.66 9.84
CA VAL A 21 9.54 0.67 8.89
C VAL A 21 9.98 2.10 8.57
N ASN A 22 9.05 3.01 8.32
CA ASN A 22 9.36 4.35 7.79
C ASN A 22 9.33 5.46 8.85
N ARG A 23 8.98 5.17 10.11
CA ARG A 23 8.92 6.19 11.17
C ARG A 23 9.53 5.71 12.48
N ALA A 24 9.08 4.59 13.02
CA ALA A 24 9.53 4.17 14.35
C ALA A 24 11.01 3.77 14.35
N ILE A 25 11.44 2.94 13.39
CA ILE A 25 12.83 2.49 13.29
C ILE A 25 13.77 3.66 12.92
N PRO A 26 13.53 4.43 11.85
CA PRO A 26 14.43 5.52 11.47
C PRO A 26 14.53 6.61 12.55
N GLY A 27 13.46 6.84 13.31
CA GLY A 27 13.46 7.80 14.42
C GLY A 27 14.47 7.48 15.54
N GLY A 28 14.91 6.22 15.67
CA GLY A 28 15.91 5.79 16.64
C GLY A 28 17.37 5.83 16.15
N TRP A 29 17.62 6.32 14.94
CA TRP A 29 18.94 6.31 14.30
C TRP A 29 19.54 7.72 14.19
N PRO A 30 20.88 7.86 14.11
CA PRO A 30 21.52 9.13 13.74
C PRO A 30 20.92 9.67 12.43
N GLY A 31 20.50 10.94 12.42
CA GLY A 31 19.75 11.55 11.31
C GLY A 31 18.23 11.38 11.37
N GLY A 32 17.72 10.49 12.24
CA GLY A 32 16.31 10.33 12.53
C GLY A 32 15.46 10.07 11.29
N GLN A 33 14.35 10.81 11.18
CA GLN A 33 13.40 10.68 10.06
C GLN A 33 13.96 11.16 8.71
N SER A 34 15.04 11.96 8.72
CA SER A 34 15.67 12.47 7.48
C SER A 34 16.34 11.35 6.68
N ASN A 35 16.56 10.18 7.28
CA ASN A 35 17.09 9.00 6.61
C ASN A 35 16.10 8.38 5.60
N VAL A 36 14.80 8.68 5.73
CA VAL A 36 13.74 8.11 4.89
C VAL A 36 13.62 8.94 3.61
N ASN A 37 14.21 8.43 2.53
CA ASN A 37 14.21 9.03 1.21
C ASN A 37 14.03 7.95 0.13
N LEU A 38 14.10 8.32 -1.15
CA LEU A 38 13.95 7.38 -2.26
C LEU A 38 15.01 6.27 -2.23
N SER A 39 16.27 6.60 -1.94
CA SER A 39 17.35 5.62 -1.85
C SER A 39 17.19 4.63 -0.69
N TYR A 40 16.57 5.03 0.43
CA TYR A 40 16.18 4.10 1.50
C TYR A 40 15.20 3.05 0.97
N VAL A 41 14.14 3.51 0.30
CA VAL A 41 13.10 2.63 -0.26
C VAL A 41 13.67 1.77 -1.39
N GLY A 42 14.40 2.36 -2.34
CA GLY A 42 15.05 1.67 -3.46
C GLY A 42 16.00 0.58 -3.00
N HIS A 43 16.80 0.86 -1.96
CA HIS A 43 17.69 -0.14 -1.35
C HIS A 43 16.92 -1.34 -0.79
N ALA A 44 15.77 -1.13 -0.12
CA ALA A 44 14.92 -2.24 0.32
C ALA A 44 14.34 -3.06 -0.83
N PHE A 45 13.96 -2.41 -1.94
CA PHE A 45 13.47 -3.11 -3.13
C PHE A 45 14.57 -3.96 -3.79
N ALA A 46 15.81 -3.50 -3.76
CA ALA A 46 16.96 -4.23 -4.30
C ALA A 46 17.38 -5.41 -3.41
N ARG A 47 17.53 -5.17 -2.10
CA ARG A 47 18.02 -6.18 -1.14
C ARG A 47 16.96 -7.20 -0.72
N HIS A 48 15.70 -6.78 -0.61
CA HIS A 48 14.60 -7.58 -0.09
C HIS A 48 13.38 -7.57 -1.02
N PRO A 49 13.55 -8.00 -2.29
CA PRO A 49 12.53 -7.82 -3.32
C PRO A 49 11.20 -8.48 -2.94
N VAL A 50 11.20 -9.70 -2.43
CA VAL A 50 9.93 -10.39 -2.10
C VAL A 50 9.14 -9.62 -1.04
N VAL A 51 9.79 -9.21 0.06
CA VAL A 51 9.12 -8.50 1.16
C VAL A 51 8.66 -7.12 0.70
N SER A 52 9.54 -6.38 0.02
CA SER A 52 9.26 -5.02 -0.43
C SER A 52 8.14 -4.98 -1.48
N TRP A 53 8.18 -5.87 -2.47
CA TRP A 53 7.15 -5.92 -3.51
C TRP A 53 5.81 -6.36 -2.96
N VAL A 54 5.75 -7.44 -2.17
CA VAL A 54 4.49 -7.94 -1.60
C VAL A 54 3.92 -6.93 -0.60
N GLY A 55 4.74 -6.38 0.29
CA GLY A 55 4.31 -5.41 1.29
C GLY A 55 3.80 -4.12 0.66
N PHE A 56 4.52 -3.58 -0.33
CA PHE A 56 4.10 -2.38 -1.05
C PHE A 56 2.82 -2.62 -1.86
N ALA A 57 2.75 -3.74 -2.59
CA ALA A 57 1.55 -4.12 -3.36
C ALA A 57 0.32 -4.27 -2.46
N ALA A 58 0.46 -4.93 -1.32
CA ALA A 58 -0.61 -5.14 -0.38
C ALA A 58 -1.08 -3.81 0.22
N LEU A 59 -0.15 -2.96 0.68
CA LEU A 59 -0.49 -1.66 1.26
C LEU A 59 -1.25 -0.77 0.28
N ILE A 60 -0.73 -0.62 -0.95
CA ILE A 60 -1.36 0.20 -1.98
C ILE A 60 -2.68 -0.42 -2.43
N GLY A 61 -2.71 -1.72 -2.73
CA GLY A 61 -3.92 -2.40 -3.19
C GLY A 61 -5.05 -2.33 -2.17
N VAL A 62 -4.81 -2.83 -0.95
CA VAL A 62 -5.82 -2.82 0.12
C VAL A 62 -6.22 -1.40 0.49
N GLY A 63 -5.26 -0.48 0.61
CA GLY A 63 -5.51 0.92 0.96
C GLY A 63 -6.39 1.63 -0.06
N VAL A 64 -6.03 1.55 -1.36
CA VAL A 64 -6.80 2.17 -2.44
C VAL A 64 -8.21 1.58 -2.50
N PHE A 65 -8.36 0.25 -2.48
CA PHE A 65 -9.69 -0.37 -2.51
C PHE A 65 -10.53 0.03 -1.29
N HIS A 66 -9.94 0.09 -0.09
CA HIS A 66 -10.64 0.53 1.11
C HIS A 66 -11.16 1.96 0.97
N VAL A 67 -10.31 2.89 0.52
CA VAL A 67 -10.66 4.31 0.36
C VAL A 67 -11.70 4.50 -0.75
N THR A 68 -11.51 3.88 -1.93
CA THR A 68 -12.45 4.02 -3.05
C THR A 68 -13.83 3.47 -2.71
N TRP A 69 -13.92 2.31 -2.06
CA TRP A 69 -15.20 1.79 -1.57
C TRP A 69 -15.75 2.67 -0.43
N GLY A 70 -14.92 3.17 0.48
CA GLY A 70 -15.34 4.12 1.53
C GLY A 70 -15.99 5.38 0.95
N TRP A 71 -15.35 6.01 -0.03
CA TRP A 71 -15.89 7.17 -0.74
C TRP A 71 -17.15 6.86 -1.52
N ALA A 72 -17.22 5.73 -2.23
CA ALA A 72 -18.44 5.33 -2.91
C ALA A 72 -19.62 5.21 -1.94
N ARG A 73 -19.39 4.75 -0.70
CA ARG A 73 -20.44 4.67 0.33
C ARG A 73 -20.84 6.06 0.82
N TRP A 74 -19.87 6.91 1.13
CA TRP A 74 -20.12 8.29 1.57
C TRP A 74 -20.95 9.03 0.52
N LEU A 75 -20.58 8.93 -0.76
CA LEU A 75 -21.23 9.64 -1.86
C LEU A 75 -22.57 9.01 -2.31
N GLY A 76 -23.10 7.98 -1.63
CA GLY A 76 -24.35 7.34 -2.04
C GLY A 76 -24.24 6.48 -3.31
N TRP A 77 -23.02 6.11 -3.69
CA TRP A 77 -22.69 5.46 -4.95
C TRP A 77 -22.49 3.94 -4.87
N MET A 78 -22.77 3.33 -3.72
CA MET A 78 -22.71 1.87 -3.62
C MET A 78 -23.73 1.20 -4.56
N PRO A 79 -23.43 -0.01 -5.07
CA PRO A 79 -24.41 -0.84 -5.77
C PRO A 79 -25.67 -1.06 -4.91
N GLU A 80 -25.52 -1.25 -3.59
CA GLU A 80 -26.64 -1.46 -2.67
C GLU A 80 -27.55 -0.23 -2.56
N GLN A 81 -27.02 0.97 -2.77
CA GLN A 81 -27.72 2.26 -2.72
C GLN A 81 -28.44 2.61 -4.04
N VAL A 82 -28.51 1.68 -5.01
CA VAL A 82 -29.30 1.87 -6.23
C VAL A 82 -30.80 1.70 -5.93
N PRO A 83 -31.63 2.75 -6.13
CA PRO A 83 -33.07 2.70 -5.87
C PRO A 83 -33.82 1.89 -6.94
N GLY A 84 -35.03 1.46 -6.61
CA GLY A 84 -35.95 0.73 -7.50
C GLY A 84 -35.95 -0.79 -7.33
N SER A 85 -36.67 -1.48 -8.22
CA SER A 85 -36.71 -2.95 -8.34
C SER A 85 -36.75 -3.35 -9.82
N GLY A 86 -36.46 -4.62 -10.14
CA GLY A 86 -36.46 -5.12 -11.53
C GLY A 86 -35.09 -5.18 -12.22
N GLY A 87 -35.09 -5.56 -13.50
CA GLY A 87 -33.87 -5.85 -14.29
C GLY A 87 -32.93 -4.65 -14.47
N GLU A 88 -33.48 -3.45 -14.66
CA GLU A 88 -32.69 -2.22 -14.83
C GLU A 88 -31.84 -1.88 -13.59
N ARG A 89 -32.34 -2.21 -12.38
CA ARG A 89 -31.57 -2.10 -11.15
C ARG A 89 -30.34 -2.99 -11.17
N GLY A 90 -30.48 -4.22 -11.68
CA GLY A 90 -29.37 -5.16 -11.83
C GLY A 90 -28.25 -4.61 -12.71
N VAL A 91 -28.61 -4.05 -13.87
CA VAL A 91 -27.66 -3.43 -14.81
C VAL A 91 -26.94 -2.25 -14.16
N ARG A 92 -27.67 -1.35 -13.49
CA ARG A 92 -27.09 -0.18 -12.80
C ARG A 92 -26.15 -0.60 -11.66
N LYS A 93 -26.52 -1.62 -10.88
CA LYS A 93 -25.67 -2.20 -9.83
C LYS A 93 -24.36 -2.71 -10.38
N ARG A 94 -24.41 -3.52 -11.44
CA ARG A 94 -23.22 -4.06 -12.10
C ARG A 94 -22.33 -2.95 -12.67
N ARG A 95 -22.93 -1.93 -13.29
CA ARG A 95 -22.18 -0.77 -13.82
C ARG A 95 -21.45 -0.01 -12.71
N ARG A 96 -22.12 0.31 -11.59
CA ARG A 96 -21.48 0.97 -10.45
C ARG A 96 -20.35 0.11 -9.89
N TRP A 97 -20.60 -1.17 -9.66
CA TRP A 97 -19.59 -2.11 -9.18
C TRP A 97 -18.36 -2.15 -10.10
N CYS A 98 -18.55 -2.25 -11.43
CA CYS A 98 -17.45 -2.24 -12.39
C CYS A 98 -16.64 -0.94 -12.34
N VAL A 99 -17.29 0.21 -12.24
CA VAL A 99 -16.59 1.49 -12.19
C VAL A 99 -15.85 1.68 -10.86
N ILE A 100 -16.42 1.31 -9.71
CA ILE A 100 -15.72 1.39 -8.41
C ILE A 100 -14.42 0.59 -8.48
N ASN A 101 -14.50 -0.66 -8.95
CA ASN A 101 -13.31 -1.51 -9.07
C ASN A 101 -12.36 -1.03 -10.17
N GLY A 102 -12.88 -0.49 -11.28
CA GLY A 102 -12.07 0.10 -12.34
C GLY A 102 -11.27 1.31 -11.87
N VAL A 103 -11.89 2.21 -11.10
CA VAL A 103 -11.21 3.35 -10.49
C VAL A 103 -10.16 2.88 -9.47
N ALA A 104 -10.52 1.94 -8.59
CA ALA A 104 -9.58 1.39 -7.63
C ALA A 104 -8.37 0.74 -8.33
N ALA A 105 -8.60 -0.10 -9.34
CA ALA A 105 -7.54 -0.74 -10.11
C ALA A 105 -6.66 0.26 -10.87
N ALA A 106 -7.24 1.31 -11.46
CA ALA A 106 -6.49 2.35 -12.15
C ALA A 106 -5.58 3.14 -11.19
N VAL A 107 -6.10 3.54 -10.03
CA VAL A 107 -5.32 4.25 -9.01
C VAL A 107 -4.22 3.35 -8.43
N THR A 108 -4.53 2.09 -8.12
CA THR A 108 -3.51 1.10 -7.71
C THR A 108 -2.44 0.95 -8.79
N GLY A 109 -2.82 0.79 -10.06
CA GLY A 109 -1.89 0.67 -11.18
C GLY A 109 -0.98 1.88 -11.32
N LEU A 110 -1.51 3.09 -11.16
CA LEU A 110 -0.74 4.33 -11.21
C LEU A 110 0.34 4.38 -10.11
N TRP A 111 -0.05 4.10 -8.86
CA TRP A 111 0.90 4.06 -7.73
C TRP A 111 1.94 2.97 -7.89
N MET A 112 1.55 1.80 -8.39
CA MET A 112 2.46 0.69 -8.63
C MET A 112 3.45 1.00 -9.76
N ALA A 113 3.00 1.64 -10.85
CA ALA A 113 3.89 2.06 -11.93
C ALA A 113 4.99 3.01 -11.44
N GLY A 114 4.66 3.97 -10.56
CA GLY A 114 5.65 4.84 -9.94
C GLY A 114 6.54 4.11 -8.92
N GLY A 115 5.94 3.48 -7.92
CA GLY A 115 6.68 2.85 -6.83
C GLY A 115 7.57 1.70 -7.29
N ILE A 116 6.98 0.73 -7.99
CA ILE A 116 7.71 -0.44 -8.44
C ILE A 116 8.49 -0.14 -9.73
N GLY A 117 7.86 0.53 -10.69
CA GLY A 117 8.42 0.73 -12.02
C GLY A 117 9.55 1.75 -12.06
N VAL A 118 9.57 2.73 -11.15
CA VAL A 118 10.62 3.76 -11.06
C VAL A 118 11.50 3.53 -9.84
N ILE A 119 10.94 3.57 -8.63
CA ILE A 119 11.75 3.52 -7.38
C ILE A 119 12.37 2.13 -7.19
N GLY A 120 11.63 1.06 -7.50
CA GLY A 120 12.13 -0.31 -7.42
C GLY A 120 13.34 -0.61 -8.31
N ARG A 121 13.70 0.29 -9.25
CA ARG A 121 14.85 0.18 -10.15
C ARG A 121 16.05 1.02 -9.73
N GLU A 122 15.97 1.79 -8.65
CA GLU A 122 17.06 2.67 -8.18
C GLU A 122 18.30 1.89 -7.73
N GLY A 123 18.12 0.65 -7.27
CA GLY A 123 19.22 -0.23 -6.85
C GLY A 123 19.64 -0.01 -5.40
N GLU A 124 20.76 -0.63 -5.02
CA GLU A 124 21.27 -0.58 -3.65
C GLU A 124 21.98 0.75 -3.37
N ALA A 125 21.61 1.42 -2.27
CA ALA A 125 22.37 2.54 -1.74
C ALA A 125 23.83 2.13 -1.40
N PRO A 126 24.85 2.91 -1.82
CA PRO A 126 26.24 2.53 -1.65
C PRO A 126 26.82 2.86 -0.26
N GLY A 127 27.94 2.22 0.05
CA GLY A 127 28.84 2.64 1.13
C GLY A 127 28.23 2.59 2.54
N TYR A 128 28.53 3.61 3.34
CA TYR A 128 28.05 3.72 4.72
C TYR A 128 26.51 3.79 4.80
N VAL A 129 25.89 4.52 3.86
CA VAL A 129 24.43 4.72 3.84
C VAL A 129 23.70 3.40 3.62
N GLY A 130 24.17 2.56 2.68
CA GLY A 130 23.61 1.22 2.48
C GLY A 130 23.68 0.34 3.73
N ARG A 131 24.83 0.29 4.40
CA ARG A 131 24.98 -0.48 5.65
C ARG A 131 24.06 0.02 6.76
N MET A 132 23.91 1.34 6.88
CA MET A 132 22.98 1.96 7.81
C MET A 132 21.53 1.51 7.52
N TYR A 133 21.14 1.43 6.26
CA TYR A 133 19.82 0.93 5.85
C TYR A 133 19.63 -0.55 6.16
N ASP A 134 20.60 -1.41 5.84
CA ASP A 134 20.57 -2.84 6.21
C ASP A 134 20.37 -3.01 7.73
N GLU A 135 21.08 -2.25 8.55
CA GLU A 135 20.95 -2.31 10.00
C GLU A 135 19.58 -1.82 10.49
N MET A 136 18.98 -0.82 9.86
CA MET A 136 17.58 -0.43 10.12
C MET A 136 16.61 -1.56 9.75
N TYR A 137 16.76 -2.16 8.56
CA TYR A 137 15.85 -3.21 8.09
C TYR A 137 15.90 -4.48 8.95
N ARG A 138 17.08 -4.82 9.48
CA ARG A 138 17.23 -5.93 10.46
C ARG A 138 16.44 -5.74 11.74
N ARG A 139 16.07 -4.50 12.10
CA ARG A 139 15.25 -4.19 13.29
C ARG A 139 13.75 -4.36 13.05
N ILE A 140 13.31 -4.66 11.83
CA ILE A 140 11.88 -4.88 11.55
C ILE A 140 11.41 -6.14 12.32
N PRO A 141 10.38 -6.00 13.18
CA PRO A 141 9.82 -7.16 13.88
C PRO A 141 9.33 -8.22 12.88
N VAL A 142 9.45 -9.50 13.26
CA VAL A 142 9.00 -10.68 12.48
C VAL A 142 9.87 -10.99 11.25
N VAL A 143 10.11 -10.03 10.36
CA VAL A 143 10.77 -10.25 9.07
C VAL A 143 12.23 -9.79 9.01
N GLY A 144 12.69 -8.95 9.94
CA GLY A 144 14.05 -8.39 9.94
C GLY A 144 15.18 -9.43 10.08
N ARG A 145 14.88 -10.68 10.45
CA ARG A 145 15.89 -11.76 10.39
C ARG A 145 16.17 -12.27 8.98
N TRP A 146 15.24 -12.04 8.07
CA TRP A 146 15.29 -12.42 6.66
C TRP A 146 15.61 -11.22 5.75
N MET A 147 15.82 -10.04 6.37
CA MET A 147 16.21 -8.79 5.72
C MET A 147 17.59 -8.41 6.25
#